data_AF-A0A7K0SUV0-F1
#
_entry.id   AF-A0A7K0SUV0-F1
#
_cell.length_a   1.000
_cell.length_b   1.000
_cell.length_c   1.000
_cell.angle_alpha   90.00
_cell.angle_beta   90.00
_cell.angle_gamma   90.00
#
_symmetry.space_group_name_H-M   'P 1'
#
loop_
_entity.id
_entity.type
_entity.pdbx_description
1 polymer ?
#
loop_
_entity_poly.entity_id
_entity_poly.type
_entity_poly.pdbx_seq_one_letter_code
_entity_poly.pdbx_strand_id
1 'polypeptide(L)' 'ACVDCKERNYITKKNRRNDPDRMELKKFCPRCKSSTLHRETR' A
#
# COMPACT_ATOMS: atom_id res chain seq x y z
N ALA A 1 -1.62 0.50 3.05
CA ALA A 1 -2.74 1.43 3.30
C ALA A 1 -2.77 2.53 2.24
N CYS A 2 -3.95 2.78 1.70
CA CYS A 2 -4.18 3.92 0.82
C CYS A 2 -3.95 5.25 1.57
N VAL A 3 -3.41 6.26 0.88
CA VAL A 3 -3.15 7.58 1.46
C VAL A 3 -4.45 8.33 1.81
N ASP A 4 -5.49 8.19 1.00
CA ASP A 4 -6.75 8.95 1.17
C ASP A 4 -7.72 8.23 2.12
N CYS A 5 -8.08 7.00 1.78
CA CYS A 5 -9.07 6.20 2.51
C CYS A 5 -8.48 5.61 3.83
N LYS A 6 -7.14 5.65 4.03
CA LYS A 6 -6.38 4.98 5.11
C LYS A 6 -6.66 3.48 5.27
N GLU A 7 -7.41 2.92 4.34
CA GLU A 7 -7.90 1.56 4.37
C GLU A 7 -6.77 0.60 4.03
N ARG A 8 -6.70 -0.50 4.78
CA ARG A 8 -5.69 -1.54 4.61
C ARG A 8 -6.22 -2.56 3.60
N ASN A 9 -6.29 -2.10 2.36
CA ASN A 9 -6.57 -2.97 1.23
C ASN A 9 -5.23 -3.53 0.72
N TYR A 10 -5.19 -4.84 0.47
CA TYR A 10 -4.02 -5.65 0.09
C TYR A 10 -3.04 -6.01 1.22
N ILE A 11 -2.78 -7.31 1.37
CA ILE A 11 -1.73 -7.86 2.24
C ILE A 11 -0.63 -8.41 1.33
N THR A 12 0.54 -7.78 1.35
CA THR A 12 1.72 -8.23 0.60
C THR A 12 2.80 -8.66 1.56
N LYS A 13 3.42 -9.82 1.32
CA LYS A 13 4.62 -10.25 2.07
C LYS A 13 5.85 -9.78 1.31
N LYS A 14 6.71 -8.99 1.96
CA LYS A 14 8.03 -8.63 1.44
C LYS A 14 9.14 -9.30 2.25
N ASN A 15 10.29 -9.52 1.61
CA ASN A 15 11.49 -9.96 2.29
C ASN A 15 12.22 -8.74 2.89
N ARG A 16 12.04 -8.53 4.20
CA ARG A 16 12.61 -7.38 4.93
C ARG A 16 14.15 -7.36 4.97
N ARG A 17 14.81 -8.44 4.53
CA ARG A 17 16.27 -8.57 4.53
C ARG A 17 16.93 -7.89 3.31
N ASN A 18 16.29 -7.95 2.15
CA ASN A 18 16.81 -7.33 0.92
C ASN A 18 16.29 -5.91 0.70
N ASP A 19 15.04 -5.64 1.08
CA ASP A 19 14.39 -4.34 0.86
C ASP A 19 13.90 -3.75 2.20
N PRO A 20 14.79 -3.04 2.94
CA PRO A 20 14.42 -2.38 4.18
C PRO A 20 13.48 -1.19 3.94
N ASP A 21 13.52 -0.60 2.75
CA ASP A 21 12.76 0.60 2.41
C ASP A 21 11.26 0.36 2.33
N ARG A 22 10.50 1.42 2.64
CA ARG A 22 9.03 1.36 2.66
C ARG A 22 8.50 1.37 1.23
N MET A 23 7.86 0.28 0.81
CA MET A 23 7.31 0.23 -0.55
C MET A 23 6.07 1.11 -0.67
N GLU A 24 6.07 1.92 -1.73
CA GLU A 24 4.91 2.69 -2.20
C GLU A 24 4.44 2.10 -3.54
N LEU A 25 3.23 1.57 -3.57
CA LEU A 25 2.65 0.95 -4.76
C LEU A 25 1.44 1.76 -5.21
N LYS A 26 1.37 2.11 -6.50
CA LYS A 26 0.14 2.65 -7.09
C LYS A 26 -0.85 1.49 -7.26
N LYS A 27 -1.93 1.52 -6.48
CA LYS A 27 -3.02 0.53 -6.53
C LYS A 27 -4.35 1.25 -6.53
N PHE A 28 -5.38 0.58 -7.04
CA PHE A 28 -6.74 1.10 -7.02
C PHE A 28 -7.35 0.97 -5.61
N CYS A 29 -7.82 2.08 -4.99
CA CYS A 29 -8.65 2.01 -3.78
C CYS A 29 -10.12 1.90 -4.24
N PRO A 30 -10.82 0.77 -3.98
CA PRO A 30 -12.23 0.60 -4.36
C PRO A 30 -13.16 1.61 -3.69
N ARG A 31 -12.79 2.13 -2.51
CA ARG A 31 -13.54 3.15 -1.78
C ARG A 31 -13.43 4.55 -2.39
N CYS A 32 -12.24 4.93 -2.85
CA CYS A 32 -12.03 6.21 -3.54
C CYS A 32 -12.38 6.13 -5.04
N LYS A 33 -12.56 4.91 -5.58
CA LYS A 33 -12.74 4.63 -7.01
C LYS A 33 -11.62 5.23 -7.88
N SER A 34 -10.43 5.36 -7.32
CA SER A 34 -9.27 5.99 -7.95
C SER A 34 -7.98 5.22 -7.65
N SER A 35 -7.03 5.30 -8.57
CA SER A 35 -5.67 4.78 -8.37
C SER A 35 -4.87 5.73 -7.49
N THR A 36 -4.54 5.25 -6.31
CA THR A 36 -3.91 6.03 -5.24
C THR A 36 -2.62 5.34 -4.79
N LEU A 37 -1.73 6.11 -4.19
CA LEU A 37 -0.53 5.54 -3.58
C LEU A 37 -0.93 4.74 -2.34
N HIS A 38 -0.52 3.48 -2.32
CA HIS A 38 -0.67 2.58 -1.19
C HIS A 38 0.70 2.40 -0.55
N ARG A 39 0.82 2.83 0.70
CA ARG A 39 2.04 2.70 1.50
C ARG A 39 2.02 1.42 2.31
N GLU A 40 3.17 0.79 2.48
CA GLU A 40 3.29 -0.36 3.37
C GLU A 40 2.93 0.01 4.82
N THR A 41 1.92 -0.69 5.35
CA THR A 41 1.53 -0.66 6.76
C THR A 41 2.06 -1.93 7.44
N ARG A 42 2.49 -1.79 8.70
CA ARG A 42 3.16 -2.82 9.50
C ARG A 42 2.41 -4.15 9.53
#